data_AF-A0A2G4G3Y8-F1
#
_entry.id   AF-A0A2G4G3Y8-F1
#
_cell.length_a   1.000
_cell.length_b   1.000
_cell.length_c   1.000
_cell.angle_alpha   90.00
_cell.angle_beta   90.00
_cell.angle_gamma   90.00
#
_symmetry.space_group_name_H-M   'P 1'
#
loop_
_entity.id
_entity.type
_entity.pdbx_description
1 polymer ?
#
loop_
_entity_poly.entity_id
_entity_poly.type
_entity_poly.pdbx_seq_one_letter_code
_entity_poly.pdbx_strand_id
1 'polypeptide(L)' 'VDFKNNYESVHGAGFSVAPLFRQSAWFRFHNKAEGIKNLYLVGAGTHPGAGLPGVLCSAKVIDALIPATK' A
#
# COMPACT_ATOMS: atom_id res chain seq x y z
N VAL A 1 6.18 -16.70 11.12
CA VAL A 1 5.56 -17.04 9.82
C VAL A 1 6.52 -16.65 8.72
N ASP A 2 6.68 -17.46 7.68
CA ASP A 2 7.56 -17.16 6.55
C ASP A 2 6.85 -16.21 5.56
N PHE A 3 7.07 -14.90 5.73
CA PHE A 3 6.39 -13.88 4.92
C PHE A 3 6.78 -13.91 3.45
N LYS A 4 8.01 -14.33 3.15
CA LYS A 4 8.52 -14.34 1.78
C LYS A 4 7.77 -15.38 0.96
N ASN A 5 7.68 -16.60 1.48
CA ASN A 5 7.10 -17.74 0.76
C ASN A 5 5.57 -17.81 0.87
N ASN A 6 4.97 -17.26 1.94
CA ASN A 6 3.51 -17.36 2.13
C ASN A 6 2.72 -16.18 1.54
N TYR A 7 3.36 -15.02 1.36
CA TYR A 7 2.66 -13.77 1.01
C TYR A 7 3.38 -12.95 -0.07
N GLU A 8 4.33 -13.55 -0.79
CA GLU A 8 5.11 -12.87 -1.85
C GLU A 8 5.76 -11.57 -1.37
N SER A 9 6.12 -11.52 -0.08
CA SER A 9 6.71 -10.32 0.49
C SER A 9 8.19 -10.26 0.16
N VAL A 10 8.58 -9.27 -0.62
CA VAL A 10 9.97 -8.99 -0.97
C VAL A 10 10.80 -8.87 0.31
N HIS A 11 11.93 -9.57 0.36
CA HIS A 11 12.80 -9.71 1.56
C HIS A 11 12.14 -10.29 2.82
N GLY A 12 10.93 -10.85 2.72
CA GLY A 12 10.18 -11.34 3.89
C GLY A 12 9.66 -10.22 4.79
N ALA A 13 9.41 -9.02 4.23
CA ALA A 13 8.99 -7.88 5.01
C ALA A 13 7.55 -8.05 5.56
N GLY A 14 7.38 -8.11 6.88
CA GLY A 14 6.04 -8.20 7.50
C GLY A 14 5.20 -6.93 7.35
N PHE A 15 5.84 -5.77 7.13
CA PHE A 15 5.20 -4.45 7.09
C PHE A 15 5.61 -3.62 5.86
N SER A 16 6.11 -4.27 4.80
CA SER A 16 6.60 -3.62 3.59
C SER A 16 7.76 -2.64 3.87
N VAL A 17 7.72 -1.43 3.30
CA VAL A 17 8.82 -0.45 3.32
C VAL A 17 9.15 -0.02 4.75
N ALA A 18 10.46 0.06 5.05
CA ALA A 18 10.96 0.50 6.34
C ALA A 18 10.55 1.96 6.65
N PRO A 19 10.34 2.31 7.92
CA PRO A 19 9.92 3.65 8.33
C PRO A 19 11.12 4.63 8.38
N LEU A 20 11.89 4.72 7.31
CA LEU A 20 12.90 5.77 7.16
C LEU A 20 12.23 7.09 6.80
N PHE A 21 12.84 8.22 7.15
CA PHE A 21 12.28 9.56 6.86
C PHE A 21 11.88 9.71 5.38
N ARG A 22 12.73 9.25 4.47
CA ARG A 22 12.53 9.29 3.01
C ARG A 22 11.57 8.22 2.46
N GLN A 23 11.05 7.33 3.31
CA GLN A 23 10.20 6.19 2.93
C GLN A 23 8.87 6.18 3.71
N SER A 24 8.63 7.20 4.53
CA SER A 24 7.50 7.28 5.44
C SER A 24 6.47 8.30 4.97
N ALA A 25 5.24 8.16 5.48
CA ALA A 25 4.13 9.07 5.27
C ALA A 25 3.90 9.41 3.79
N TRP A 26 4.18 10.65 3.39
CA TRP A 26 4.03 11.14 2.02
C TRP A 26 4.90 10.41 1.01
N PHE A 27 6.09 9.96 1.42
CA PHE A 27 7.04 9.29 0.53
C PHE A 27 6.74 7.79 0.31
N ARG A 28 5.61 7.31 0.80
CA ARG A 28 5.10 5.97 0.46
C ARG A 28 4.50 6.00 -0.94
N PHE A 29 4.33 4.82 -1.54
CA PHE A 29 3.59 4.73 -2.79
C PHE A 29 2.18 5.30 -2.63
N HIS A 30 1.74 6.12 -3.59
CA HIS A 30 0.39 6.69 -3.60
C HIS A 30 -0.65 5.64 -4.04
N ASN A 31 -1.89 5.77 -3.56
CA ASN A 31 -2.96 4.82 -3.90
C ASN A 31 -3.35 4.85 -5.39
N LYS A 32 -3.07 5.95 -6.09
CA LYS A 32 -3.18 6.05 -7.55
C LYS A 32 -1.78 6.11 -8.14
N ALA A 33 -1.48 5.23 -9.09
CA ALA A 33 -0.18 5.21 -9.73
C ALA A 33 0.06 6.50 -10.52
N GLU A 34 1.28 7.03 -10.45
CA GLU A 34 1.65 8.29 -11.11
C GLU A 34 1.90 8.11 -12.62
N GLY A 35 2.38 6.92 -13.04
CA GLY A 35 2.76 6.67 -14.43
C GLY A 35 1.73 5.92 -15.28
N ILE A 36 0.91 5.05 -14.67
CA ILE A 36 0.01 4.15 -15.40
C ILE A 36 -1.45 4.55 -15.13
N LYS A 37 -2.22 4.78 -16.20
CA LYS A 37 -3.64 5.11 -16.09
C LYS A 37 -4.42 3.92 -15.53
N ASN A 38 -5.36 4.21 -14.63
CA ASN A 38 -6.25 3.24 -13.99
C ASN A 38 -5.53 2.13 -13.19
N LEU A 39 -4.29 2.37 -12.76
CA LEU A 39 -3.59 1.51 -11.81
C LEU A 39 -3.69 2.10 -10.40
N TYR A 40 -4.14 1.28 -9.46
CA TYR A 40 -4.31 1.65 -8.06
C TYR A 40 -3.54 0.67 -7.17
N LEU A 41 -2.99 1.17 -6.07
CA LEU A 41 -2.15 0.43 -5.14
C LEU A 41 -2.80 0.43 -3.75
N VAL A 42 -2.80 -0.73 -3.08
CA VAL A 42 -3.39 -0.93 -1.75
C VAL A 42 -2.43 -1.71 -0.85
N GLY A 43 -2.51 -1.48 0.46
CA GLY A 43 -1.85 -2.32 1.45
C GLY A 43 -0.69 -1.65 2.18
N ALA A 44 0.13 -2.45 2.86
CA ALA A 44 1.06 -1.96 3.88
C ALA A 44 2.23 -1.12 3.34
N GLY A 45 2.55 -1.24 2.05
CA GLY A 45 3.57 -0.43 1.37
C GLY A 45 3.05 0.91 0.86
N THR A 46 1.74 1.05 0.76
CA THR A 46 1.06 2.20 0.18
C THR A 46 0.61 3.16 1.28
N HIS A 47 0.42 4.44 0.93
CA HIS A 47 -0.21 5.39 1.83
C HIS A 47 -1.58 4.86 2.33
N PRO A 48 -1.92 5.02 3.62
CA PRO A 48 -1.20 5.71 4.70
C PRO A 48 -0.05 4.93 5.36
N GLY A 49 0.00 3.60 5.21
CA GLY A 49 1.15 2.79 5.63
C GLY A 49 0.80 1.43 6.20
N ALA A 50 1.76 0.86 6.93
CA ALA A 50 1.69 -0.49 7.43
C ALA A 50 0.83 -0.66 8.70
N GLY A 51 0.51 -1.92 9.02
CA GLY A 51 -0.36 -2.29 10.13
C GLY A 51 -1.84 -2.36 9.74
N LEU A 52 -2.64 -3.11 10.50
CA LEU A 52 -4.05 -3.37 10.18
C LEU A 52 -4.85 -2.07 9.93
N PRO A 53 -4.76 -1.02 10.78
CA PRO A 53 -5.48 0.23 10.51
C PRO A 53 -5.02 0.92 9.23
N GLY A 54 -3.71 0.94 8.96
CA GLY A 54 -3.15 1.59 7.77
C GLY A 54 -3.57 0.90 6.48
N VAL A 55 -3.53 -0.43 6.47
CA VAL A 55 -3.98 -1.26 5.34
C VAL A 55 -5.47 -1.06 5.06
N LEU A 56 -6.31 -1.06 6.09
CA LEU A 56 -7.76 -0.85 5.93
C LEU A 56 -8.08 0.57 5.45
N CYS A 57 -7.39 1.59 5.97
CA CYS A 57 -7.54 2.96 5.48
C CYS A 57 -7.08 3.08 4.02
N SER A 58 -5.99 2.42 3.61
CA SER A 58 -5.56 2.37 2.21
C SER A 58 -6.66 1.81 1.29
N ALA A 59 -7.35 0.75 1.73
CA ALA A 59 -8.47 0.18 0.96
C ALA A 59 -9.65 1.17 0.85
N LYS A 60 -10.02 1.84 1.94
CA LYS A 60 -11.07 2.87 1.93
C LYS A 60 -10.76 4.05 1.02
N VAL A 61 -9.49 4.46 0.93
CA VAL A 61 -9.07 5.52 0.02
C VAL A 61 -9.31 5.11 -1.42
N ILE A 62 -8.92 3.89 -1.81
CA ILE A 62 -9.14 3.41 -3.18
C ILE A 62 -10.63 3.28 -3.50
N ASP A 63 -11.42 2.77 -2.58
CA ASP A 63 -12.88 2.66 -2.72
C ASP A 63 -13.52 4.03 -3.05
N ALA A 64 -13.03 5.11 -2.43
CA ALA A 64 -13.46 6.47 -2.74
C ALA A 64 -12.88 7.04 -4.06
N LEU A 65 -11.73 6.54 -4.52
CA LEU A 65 -11.04 7.01 -5.74
C LEU A 65 -11.53 6.32 -7.02
N ILE A 66 -12.02 5.08 -6.92
CA ILE A 66 -12.52 4.31 -8.05
C ILE A 66 -13.99 4.70 -8.28
N PRO A 67 -14.37 5.20 -9.47
CA PRO A 67 -15.76 5.46 -9.77
C PRO A 67 -16.61 4.19 -9.65
N ALA A 68 -17.79 4.29 -9.04
CA ALA A 68 -18.73 3.19 -9.02
C ALA A 68 -19.04 2.73 -10.45
N THR A 69 -18.96 1.43 -10.69
CA THR A 69 -19.39 0.86 -11.97
C THR A 69 -20.91 0.97 -12.02
N LYS A 70 -21.45 1.50 -13.13
CA LYS A 70 -22.90 1.57 -13.37
C LYS A 70 -23.48 0.20 -13.64
#